data_AF-A0A6A6W206-F1
#
_entry.id   AF-A0A6A6W206-F1
#
_cell.length_a   1.000
_cell.length_b   1.000
_cell.length_c   1.000
_cell.angle_alpha   90.00
_cell.angle_beta   90.00
_cell.angle_gamma   90.00
#
_symmetry.space_group_name_H-M   'P 1'
#
loop_
_entity.id
_entity.type
_entity.pdbx_description
1 polymer ?
#
loop_
_entity_poly.entity_id
_entity_poly.type
_entity_poly.pdbx_seq_one_letter_code
_entity_poly.pdbx_strand_id
1 'polypeptide(L)'
;MAYLYTSYNISEQQSMKKHIVLRAIGSSGRLARNPEDSIIIFKSRKILNLSKSSMEFKSIFLLFCLCLIQGFASATLDIKQDETDAGYFHWSSAKRFAEDANTVRNALPSLARQAYEEMRDDARNKGLPEGQTPSAMAALAVGSDVYFSSGLIGRPYLVHPGEVQNYIQEGVAKEVELAIFRCQQTYQSEHRYDMRCAEPIATQQYLVNNPDRSIVGQGKISTYGILNKNDVTNTGILNPCESRYGRWGCQVFIDKLQITRVGNQGDKPGLPSIQPSQGLEHCFWT
;
A
#
# COMPACT_ATOMS: atom_id res chain seq x y z
N MET A 1 -7.43 16.31 3.97
CA MET A 1 -8.74 16.99 3.84
C MET A 1 -8.62 18.38 4.45
N ALA A 2 -8.82 19.46 3.69
CA ALA A 2 -8.79 20.83 4.21
C ALA A 2 -10.21 21.35 4.41
N TYR A 3 -10.52 21.86 5.59
CA TYR A 3 -11.82 22.48 5.89
C TYR A 3 -11.66 24.00 5.87
N LEU A 4 -12.50 24.69 5.08
CA LEU A 4 -12.65 26.14 5.11
C LEU A 4 -13.79 26.47 6.08
N TYR A 5 -13.49 27.15 7.19
CA TYR A 5 -14.49 27.77 8.05
C TYR A 5 -14.21 29.26 8.18
N THR A 6 -15.23 30.07 7.94
CA THR A 6 -15.25 31.49 8.27
C THR A 6 -15.89 31.67 9.65
N SER A 7 -15.10 32.01 10.66
CA SER A 7 -15.63 32.44 11.96
C SER A 7 -15.80 33.97 11.97
N TYR A 8 -17.00 34.43 12.31
CA TYR A 8 -17.26 35.84 12.60
C TYR A 8 -17.19 36.06 14.10
N ASN A 9 -16.29 36.93 14.56
CA ASN A 9 -16.27 37.37 15.94
C ASN A 9 -17.11 38.65 16.03
N ILE A 10 -18.27 38.58 16.68
CA ILE A 10 -19.16 39.73 16.86
C ILE A 10 -18.86 40.32 18.25
N SER A 11 -17.86 41.19 18.32
CA SER A 11 -17.82 42.24 19.34
C SER A 11 -17.03 43.42 18.82
N GLU A 12 -17.65 44.60 18.91
CA GLU A 12 -17.14 45.95 18.64
C GLU A 12 -16.91 46.39 17.19
N GLN A 13 -17.66 47.45 16.84
CA GLN A 13 -17.52 48.24 15.62
C GLN A 13 -16.15 48.93 15.58
N GLN A 14 -15.20 48.41 14.80
CA GLN A 14 -14.13 49.19 14.17
C GLN A 14 -13.53 48.42 12.98
N SER A 15 -13.55 49.05 11.79
CA SER A 15 -12.77 48.72 10.58
C SER A 15 -12.48 47.22 10.35
N MET A 16 -13.40 46.50 9.69
CA MET A 16 -13.21 45.10 9.32
C MET A 16 -12.01 44.90 8.36
N LYS A 17 -10.87 44.47 8.90
CA LYS A 17 -9.84 43.75 8.12
C LYS A 17 -10.23 42.28 8.07
N LYS A 18 -10.53 41.77 6.87
CA LYS A 18 -10.75 40.34 6.66
C LYS A 18 -9.40 39.62 6.71
N HIS A 19 -9.19 38.80 7.73
CA HIS A 19 -8.08 37.86 7.80
C HIS A 19 -8.60 36.48 7.37
N ILE A 20 -8.08 35.94 6.27
CA ILE A 20 -8.31 34.54 5.89
C ILE A 20 -7.26 33.72 6.63
N VAL A 21 -7.70 32.88 7.57
CA VAL A 21 -6.83 31.97 8.30
C VAL A 21 -6.95 30.59 7.68
N LEU A 22 -5.91 30.16 6.97
CA LEU A 22 -5.78 28.79 6.48
C LEU A 22 -5.04 27.97 7.54
N ARG A 23 -5.69 26.97 8.13
CA ARG A 23 -5.02 26.00 9.00
C ARG A 23 -4.65 24.76 8.19
N ALA A 24 -3.36 24.48 8.07
CA ALA A 24 -2.88 23.21 7.54
C ALA A 24 -3.07 22.12 8.60
N ILE A 25 -3.72 21.01 8.24
CA ILE A 25 -3.83 19.82 9.08
C ILE A 25 -2.71 18.88 8.63
N GLY A 26 -1.78 18.57 9.54
CA GLY A 26 -0.70 17.62 9.29
C GLY A 26 -1.24 16.21 9.01
N SER A 27 -0.46 15.40 8.29
CA SER A 27 -0.79 14.05 7.82
C SER A 27 -1.12 13.01 8.92
N SER A 28 -1.01 13.38 10.20
CA SER A 28 -1.29 12.51 11.36
C SER A 28 -2.64 12.78 12.03
N GLY A 29 -3.47 13.68 11.51
CA GLY A 29 -4.82 13.95 12.05
C GLY A 29 -4.86 14.57 13.45
N ARG A 30 -3.72 14.96 14.03
CA ARG A 30 -3.67 15.70 15.29
C ARG A 30 -3.60 17.20 15.04
N LEU A 31 -4.52 17.94 15.67
CA LEU A 31 -4.44 19.39 15.81
C LEU A 31 -3.12 19.76 16.50
N ALA A 32 -2.42 20.78 15.98
CA ALA A 32 -1.22 21.32 16.62
C ALA A 32 -1.55 21.73 18.07
N ARG A 33 -0.72 21.30 19.03
CA ARG A 33 -0.92 21.56 20.47
C ARG A 33 -0.75 23.03 20.85
N ASN A 34 -0.21 23.86 19.96
CA ASN A 34 -0.12 25.30 20.14
C ASN A 34 -0.63 26.00 18.87
N PRO A 35 -1.74 26.76 18.92
CA PRO A 35 -2.33 27.39 17.75
C PRO A 35 -1.49 28.55 17.17
N GLU A 36 -0.39 28.94 17.82
CA GLU A 36 0.43 30.09 17.42
C GLU A 36 1.59 29.72 16.47
N ASP A 37 2.03 28.45 16.41
CA ASP A 37 3.26 28.07 15.70
C ASP A 37 3.07 27.75 14.20
N SER A 38 1.85 27.77 13.68
CA SER A 38 1.55 27.42 12.27
C SER A 38 0.65 28.43 11.57
N ILE A 39 0.64 29.69 12.02
CA ILE A 39 -0.12 30.75 11.36
C ILE A 39 0.76 31.38 10.27
N ILE A 40 0.51 31.01 9.00
CA ILE A 40 1.01 31.79 7.87
C ILE A 40 0.15 33.05 7.75
N ILE A 41 0.61 34.15 8.34
CA ILE A 41 -0.07 35.46 8.24
C ILE A 41 0.28 36.09 6.89
N PHE A 42 -0.64 36.00 5.92
CA PHE A 42 -0.56 36.83 4.72
C PHE A 42 -0.92 38.28 5.09
N LYS A 43 0.08 39.14 5.26
CA LYS A 43 -0.12 40.59 5.31
C LYS A 43 -0.55 41.08 3.92
N SER A 44 -1.86 41.24 3.70
CA SER A 44 -2.34 41.92 2.49
C SER A 44 -1.90 43.39 2.56
N ARG A 45 -0.93 43.80 1.74
CA ARG A 45 -0.68 45.23 1.50
C ARG A 45 -1.97 45.84 0.97
N LYS A 46 -2.28 47.07 1.41
CA LYS A 46 -3.39 47.89 0.90
C LYS A 46 -3.38 47.85 -0.63
N ILE A 47 -4.31 47.09 -1.21
CA ILE A 47 -4.57 47.10 -2.64
C ILE A 47 -5.30 48.41 -2.90
N LEU A 48 -4.59 49.35 -3.51
CA LEU A 48 -5.13 50.61 -4.01
C LEU A 48 -6.35 50.33 -4.90
N ASN A 49 -7.37 51.17 -4.76
CA ASN A 49 -8.62 51.13 -5.51
C ASN A 49 -8.38 51.10 -7.03
N LEU A 50 -8.28 49.90 -7.60
CA LEU A 50 -8.39 49.65 -9.04
C LEU A 50 -9.80 49.15 -9.29
N SER A 51 -10.69 50.10 -9.59
CA SER A 51 -12.05 49.84 -10.04
C SER A 51 -12.02 49.13 -11.40
N LYS A 52 -12.93 48.16 -11.59
CA LYS A 52 -13.33 47.50 -12.86
C LYS A 52 -12.49 46.35 -13.45
N SER A 53 -11.34 45.95 -12.90
CA SER A 53 -10.57 44.76 -13.36
C SER A 53 -10.63 43.55 -12.40
N SER A 54 -11.45 43.60 -11.34
CA SER A 54 -11.40 42.63 -10.23
C SER A 54 -12.06 41.27 -10.47
N MET A 55 -12.73 41.07 -11.61
CA MET A 55 -13.41 39.80 -11.94
C MET A 55 -12.48 38.78 -12.60
N GLU A 56 -11.47 39.23 -13.35
CA GLU A 56 -10.53 38.32 -14.03
C GLU A 56 -9.49 37.74 -13.07
N PHE A 57 -9.02 38.53 -12.10
CA PHE A 57 -7.97 38.09 -11.19
C PHE A 57 -8.42 37.00 -10.20
N LYS A 58 -9.69 37.04 -9.77
CA LYS A 58 -10.26 36.00 -8.90
C LYS A 58 -10.39 34.66 -9.63
N SER A 59 -10.77 34.72 -10.90
CA SER A 59 -10.91 33.52 -11.75
C SER A 59 -9.55 32.88 -12.02
N ILE A 60 -8.51 33.69 -12.30
CA ILE A 60 -7.14 33.20 -12.48
C ILE A 60 -6.59 32.58 -11.18
N PHE A 61 -6.83 33.20 -10.03
CA PHE A 61 -6.39 32.67 -8.74
C PHE A 61 -7.10 31.35 -8.37
N LEU A 62 -8.40 31.23 -8.64
CA LEU A 62 -9.16 29.99 -8.46
C LEU A 62 -8.66 28.88 -9.39
N LEU A 63 -8.36 29.19 -10.65
CA LEU A 63 -7.81 28.24 -11.61
C LEU A 63 -6.42 27.76 -11.17
N PHE A 64 -5.57 28.68 -10.70
CA PHE A 64 -4.24 28.35 -10.18
C PHE A 64 -4.32 27.49 -8.91
N CYS A 65 -5.24 27.78 -7.98
CA CYS A 65 -5.49 26.93 -6.82
C CYS A 65 -6.02 25.54 -7.23
N LEU A 66 -6.92 25.44 -8.21
CA LEU A 66 -7.42 24.16 -8.73
C LEU A 66 -6.30 23.33 -9.39
N CYS A 67 -5.42 23.97 -10.18
CA CYS A 67 -4.26 23.31 -10.78
C CYS A 67 -3.25 22.85 -9.72
N LEU A 68 -3.01 23.64 -8.67
CA LEU A 68 -2.13 23.24 -7.57
C LEU A 68 -2.70 22.07 -6.76
N ILE A 69 -4.02 21.97 -6.61
CA ILE A 69 -4.64 20.85 -5.88
C ILE A 69 -4.58 19.54 -6.69
N GLN A 70 -4.62 19.61 -8.02
CA GLN A 70 -4.56 18.43 -8.89
C GLN A 70 -3.15 17.81 -8.97
N GLY A 71 -2.08 18.58 -8.71
CA GLY A 71 -0.69 18.12 -8.86
C GLY A 71 -0.13 17.24 -7.74
N PHE A 72 -0.87 17.00 -6.65
CA PHE A 72 -0.36 16.26 -5.48
C PHE A 72 -1.14 15.00 -5.12
N ALA A 73 -2.11 14.59 -5.94
CA ALA A 73 -2.70 13.27 -5.78
C ALA A 73 -1.67 12.24 -6.29
N SER A 74 -1.03 11.52 -5.36
CA SER A 74 -0.24 10.34 -5.70
C SER A 74 -1.14 9.39 -6.49
N ALA A 75 -0.71 8.90 -7.66
CA ALA A 75 -1.58 8.01 -8.42
C ALA A 75 -1.78 6.72 -7.63
N THR A 76 -3.02 6.26 -7.63
CA THR A 76 -3.44 5.11 -6.83
C THR A 76 -2.91 3.82 -7.46
N LEU A 77 -2.59 2.83 -6.62
CA LEU A 77 -2.26 1.48 -7.05
C LEU A 77 -3.51 0.63 -7.27
N ASP A 78 -4.70 1.21 -7.09
CA ASP A 78 -6.02 0.60 -7.23
C ASP A 78 -6.14 -0.71 -6.45
N ILE A 79 -5.62 -0.72 -5.22
CA ILE A 79 -5.68 -1.89 -4.34
C ILE A 79 -7.13 -2.12 -3.94
N LYS A 80 -7.68 -3.28 -4.30
CA LYS A 80 -9.06 -3.63 -4.00
C LYS A 80 -9.12 -4.97 -3.30
N GLN A 81 -10.12 -5.11 -2.45
CA GLN A 81 -10.46 -6.40 -1.87
C GLN A 81 -11.04 -7.30 -2.96
N ASP A 82 -10.60 -8.54 -3.04
CA ASP A 82 -11.25 -9.57 -3.83
C ASP A 82 -12.65 -9.82 -3.26
N GLU A 83 -13.67 -9.65 -4.08
CA GLU A 83 -15.06 -9.91 -3.72
C GLU A 83 -15.34 -11.41 -3.84
N THR A 84 -15.43 -12.11 -2.71
CA THR A 84 -15.91 -13.50 -2.71
C THR A 84 -16.91 -13.76 -1.60
N ASP A 85 -17.87 -14.63 -1.89
CA ASP A 85 -18.90 -15.06 -0.95
C ASP A 85 -18.38 -16.00 0.16
N ALA A 86 -17.10 -16.40 0.08
CA ALA A 86 -16.50 -17.44 0.91
C ALA A 86 -15.95 -16.94 2.26
N GLY A 87 -16.16 -15.67 2.61
CA GLY A 87 -15.73 -15.10 3.90
C GLY A 87 -14.20 -15.03 4.04
N TYR A 88 -13.49 -14.87 2.92
CA TYR A 88 -12.07 -14.55 2.92
C TYR A 88 -11.81 -13.13 2.47
N PHE A 89 -10.70 -12.57 2.96
CA PHE A 89 -10.27 -11.22 2.68
C PHE A 89 -8.85 -11.26 2.12
N HIS A 90 -8.73 -10.74 0.91
CA HIS A 90 -7.49 -10.59 0.16
C HIS A 90 -7.58 -9.24 -0.55
N TRP A 91 -6.51 -8.45 -0.52
CA TRP A 91 -6.40 -7.24 -1.31
C TRP A 91 -5.28 -7.42 -2.32
N SER A 92 -5.57 -7.09 -3.56
CA SER A 92 -4.58 -7.21 -4.61
C SER A 92 -4.73 -6.12 -5.66
N SER A 93 -3.67 -5.97 -6.45
CA SER A 93 -3.72 -5.36 -7.77
C SER A 93 -2.49 -5.80 -8.56
N ALA A 94 -2.47 -5.55 -9.87
CA ALA A 94 -1.29 -5.70 -10.69
C ALA A 94 -1.13 -4.48 -11.60
N LYS A 95 0.09 -3.96 -11.69
CA LYS A 95 0.41 -2.72 -12.43
C LYS A 95 1.68 -2.91 -13.25
N ARG A 96 1.72 -2.27 -14.41
CA ARG A 96 2.94 -2.04 -15.17
C ARG A 96 3.38 -0.60 -14.98
N PHE A 97 4.69 -0.41 -14.85
CA PHE A 97 5.36 0.88 -14.75
C PHE A 97 6.08 1.20 -16.05
N ALA A 98 6.23 2.49 -16.38
CA ALA A 98 6.94 2.92 -17.59
C ALA A 98 8.47 2.87 -17.40
N GLU A 99 8.91 2.92 -16.15
CA GLU A 99 10.30 2.89 -15.74
C GLU A 99 10.92 1.50 -15.93
N ASP A 100 12.25 1.46 -16.02
CA ASP A 100 13.00 0.23 -16.13
C ASP A 100 12.97 -0.62 -14.83
N ALA A 101 13.31 -1.89 -14.96
CA ALA A 101 13.28 -2.85 -13.86
C ALA A 101 14.13 -2.46 -12.63
N ASN A 102 15.27 -1.77 -12.81
CA ASN A 102 16.08 -1.35 -11.67
C ASN A 102 15.43 -0.18 -10.92
N THR A 103 14.86 0.76 -11.67
CA THR A 103 14.10 1.88 -11.11
C THR A 103 12.88 1.37 -10.33
N VAL A 104 12.10 0.46 -10.91
CA VAL A 104 10.96 -0.21 -10.24
C VAL A 104 11.42 -0.97 -9.00
N ARG A 105 12.48 -1.77 -9.10
CA ARG A 105 13.06 -2.50 -7.96
C ARG A 105 13.41 -1.56 -6.81
N ASN A 106 14.06 -0.43 -7.09
CA ASN A 106 14.46 0.51 -6.04
C ASN A 106 13.26 1.20 -5.38
N ALA A 107 12.14 1.34 -6.09
CA ALA A 107 10.89 1.90 -5.58
C ALA A 107 10.02 0.89 -4.80
N LEU A 108 10.31 -0.42 -4.88
CA LEU A 108 9.49 -1.47 -4.27
C LEU A 108 9.13 -1.24 -2.80
N PRO A 109 10.05 -0.81 -1.90
CA PRO A 109 9.69 -0.53 -0.50
C PRO A 109 8.62 0.55 -0.37
N SER A 110 8.73 1.63 -1.13
CA SER A 110 7.74 2.72 -1.17
C SER A 110 6.41 2.25 -1.77
N LEU A 111 6.45 1.45 -2.84
CA LEU A 111 5.25 0.87 -3.45
C LEU A 111 4.52 -0.09 -2.50
N ALA A 112 5.24 -0.97 -1.80
CA ALA A 112 4.66 -1.87 -0.80
C ALA A 112 3.97 -1.10 0.34
N ARG A 113 4.60 0.01 0.80
CA ARG A 113 4.00 0.90 1.79
C ARG A 113 2.71 1.54 1.26
N GLN A 114 2.74 2.13 0.06
CA GLN A 114 1.55 2.75 -0.53
C GLN A 114 0.41 1.72 -0.66
N ALA A 115 0.71 0.53 -1.17
CA ALA A 115 -0.29 -0.52 -1.33
C ALA A 115 -0.88 -0.97 0.01
N TYR A 116 -0.05 -1.06 1.06
CA TYR A 116 -0.51 -1.31 2.42
C TYR A 116 -1.45 -0.21 2.93
N GLU A 117 -1.08 1.07 2.75
CA GLU A 117 -1.91 2.21 3.15
C GLU A 117 -3.27 2.20 2.43
N GLU A 118 -3.29 1.95 1.11
CA GLU A 118 -4.52 1.82 0.32
C GLU A 118 -5.41 0.66 0.80
N MET A 119 -4.85 -0.53 1.06
CA MET A 119 -5.58 -1.67 1.64
C MET A 119 -6.23 -1.30 2.98
N ARG A 120 -5.46 -0.67 3.88
CA ARG A 120 -5.92 -0.33 5.22
C ARG A 120 -7.02 0.73 5.19
N ASP A 121 -6.94 1.66 4.25
CA ASP A 121 -7.99 2.65 4.04
C ASP A 121 -9.25 2.06 3.41
N ASP A 122 -9.13 1.16 2.43
CA ASP A 122 -10.28 0.42 1.88
C ASP A 122 -10.98 -0.41 2.97
N ALA A 123 -10.23 -1.18 3.76
CA ALA A 123 -10.79 -1.97 4.87
C ALA A 123 -11.53 -1.09 5.90
N ARG A 124 -10.97 0.09 6.23
CA ARG A 124 -11.61 1.06 7.14
C ARG A 124 -12.90 1.63 6.55
N ASN A 125 -12.89 1.97 5.26
CA ASN A 125 -14.05 2.50 4.54
C ASN A 125 -15.19 1.47 4.47
N LYS A 126 -14.85 0.19 4.42
CA LYS A 126 -15.79 -0.95 4.50
C LYS A 126 -16.20 -1.31 5.93
N GLY A 127 -15.66 -0.63 6.94
CA GLY A 127 -15.98 -0.90 8.34
C GLY A 127 -15.47 -2.24 8.86
N LEU A 128 -14.42 -2.80 8.23
CA LEU A 128 -13.88 -4.10 8.65
C LEU A 128 -13.10 -3.97 9.97
N PRO A 129 -13.28 -4.90 10.92
CA PRO A 129 -12.51 -4.93 12.15
C PRO A 129 -11.06 -5.32 11.88
N GLU A 130 -10.14 -4.90 12.75
CA GLU A 130 -8.70 -5.17 12.64
C GLU A 130 -8.34 -6.66 12.46
N GLY A 131 -9.11 -7.57 13.07
CA GLY A 131 -8.90 -9.02 12.93
C GLY A 131 -9.23 -9.59 11.55
N GLN A 132 -9.97 -8.84 10.71
CA GLN A 132 -10.31 -9.20 9.34
C GLN A 132 -9.43 -8.47 8.31
N THR A 133 -8.60 -7.53 8.75
CA THR A 133 -7.69 -6.79 7.88
C THR A 133 -6.30 -7.43 7.90
N PRO A 134 -5.75 -7.85 6.75
CA PRO A 134 -4.40 -8.40 6.67
C PRO A 134 -3.36 -7.47 7.28
N SER A 135 -2.36 -8.05 7.95
CA SER A 135 -1.32 -7.30 8.66
C SER A 135 -0.18 -6.84 7.74
N ALA A 136 -0.15 -7.27 6.48
CA ALA A 136 0.96 -7.03 5.57
C ALA A 136 0.50 -7.03 4.11
N MET A 137 1.25 -6.32 3.28
CA MET A 137 1.12 -6.22 1.84
C MET A 137 2.50 -6.42 1.20
N ALA A 138 2.58 -7.30 0.20
CA ALA A 138 3.79 -7.52 -0.60
C ALA A 138 3.66 -6.78 -1.93
N ALA A 139 4.78 -6.27 -2.41
CA ALA A 139 4.97 -5.80 -3.78
C ALA A 139 6.06 -6.66 -4.42
N LEU A 140 5.67 -7.46 -5.42
CA LEU A 140 6.54 -8.36 -6.17
C LEU A 140 6.75 -7.80 -7.58
N ALA A 141 7.99 -7.40 -7.90
CA ALA A 141 8.37 -6.99 -9.24
C ALA A 141 8.99 -8.13 -10.04
N VAL A 142 8.58 -8.27 -11.30
CA VAL A 142 9.26 -9.02 -12.36
C VAL A 142 9.40 -8.11 -13.57
N GLY A 143 10.62 -7.61 -13.81
CA GLY A 143 10.81 -6.54 -14.78
C GLY A 143 10.16 -5.23 -14.32
N SER A 144 9.30 -4.64 -15.16
CA SER A 144 8.52 -3.44 -14.85
C SER A 144 7.09 -3.72 -14.38
N ASP A 145 6.74 -5.00 -14.23
CA ASP A 145 5.43 -5.42 -13.71
C ASP A 145 5.53 -5.62 -12.22
N VAL A 146 4.55 -5.10 -11.47
CA VAL A 146 4.46 -5.25 -10.02
C VAL A 146 3.10 -5.82 -9.65
N TYR A 147 3.14 -6.91 -8.89
CA TYR A 147 1.98 -7.58 -8.33
C TYR A 147 1.92 -7.25 -6.85
N PHE A 148 0.80 -6.69 -6.44
CA PHE A 148 0.51 -6.32 -5.06
C PHE A 148 -0.47 -7.33 -4.49
N SER A 149 -0.15 -7.88 -3.32
CA SER A 149 -1.01 -8.85 -2.68
C SER A 149 -0.84 -8.81 -1.16
N SER A 150 -1.97 -8.82 -0.46
CA SER A 150 -2.00 -8.98 0.99
C SER A 150 -1.83 -10.44 1.39
N GLY A 151 -1.58 -10.68 2.67
CA GLY A 151 -1.85 -12.03 3.19
C GLY A 151 -3.34 -12.39 3.09
N LEU A 152 -3.68 -13.67 3.09
CA LEU A 152 -5.07 -14.14 3.10
C LEU A 152 -5.60 -14.25 4.54
N ILE A 153 -6.80 -13.72 4.77
CA ILE A 153 -7.63 -13.99 5.95
C ILE A 153 -8.82 -14.84 5.49
N GLY A 154 -9.14 -15.93 6.18
CA GLY A 154 -10.17 -16.87 5.71
C GLY A 154 -9.66 -17.85 4.64
N ARG A 155 -10.48 -18.83 4.24
CA ARG A 155 -10.14 -19.90 3.27
C ARG A 155 -10.62 -19.52 1.86
N PRO A 156 -10.02 -20.03 0.77
CA PRO A 156 -8.98 -21.08 0.72
C PRO A 156 -7.55 -20.52 0.86
N TYR A 157 -6.63 -21.36 1.34
CA TYR A 157 -5.19 -21.09 1.42
C TYR A 157 -4.45 -21.86 0.33
N LEU A 158 -3.19 -21.57 0.00
CA LEU A 158 -2.45 -22.36 -1.00
C LEU A 158 -2.25 -23.83 -0.58
N VAL A 159 -2.26 -24.11 0.73
CA VAL A 159 -2.12 -25.46 1.30
C VAL A 159 -3.33 -25.76 2.19
N HIS A 160 -3.82 -27.00 2.19
CA HIS A 160 -4.91 -27.38 3.09
C HIS A 160 -4.42 -27.41 4.55
N PRO A 161 -5.09 -26.67 5.46
CA PRO A 161 -4.65 -26.59 6.85
C PRO A 161 -4.90 -27.91 7.58
N GLY A 162 -3.87 -28.42 8.26
CA GLY A 162 -3.95 -29.61 9.12
C GLY A 162 -3.61 -30.95 8.46
N GLU A 163 -3.31 -30.97 7.17
CA GLU A 163 -2.86 -32.16 6.45
C GLU A 163 -1.32 -32.16 6.37
N VAL A 164 -0.71 -33.12 7.07
CA VAL A 164 0.75 -33.16 7.32
C VAL A 164 1.56 -33.46 6.05
N GLN A 165 0.91 -33.92 4.97
CA GLN A 165 1.53 -34.20 3.68
C GLN A 165 0.55 -33.94 2.51
N ASN A 166 1.05 -33.27 1.46
CA ASN A 166 0.50 -33.27 0.10
C ASN A 166 -0.97 -32.86 -0.09
N TYR A 167 -1.35 -31.66 0.33
CA TYR A 167 -2.58 -31.05 -0.18
C TYR A 167 -2.33 -29.58 -0.50
N ILE A 168 -1.80 -29.35 -1.70
CA ILE A 168 -1.74 -28.03 -2.34
C ILE A 168 -3.09 -27.88 -3.06
N GLN A 169 -3.75 -26.73 -2.91
CA GLN A 169 -5.05 -26.51 -3.55
C GLN A 169 -4.94 -26.64 -5.08
N GLU A 170 -6.05 -27.03 -5.71
CA GLU A 170 -6.18 -26.90 -7.16
C GLU A 170 -6.02 -25.44 -7.59
N GLY A 171 -5.42 -25.22 -8.78
CA GLY A 171 -5.15 -23.88 -9.31
C GLY A 171 -3.87 -23.23 -8.79
N VAL A 172 -3.15 -23.83 -7.83
CA VAL A 172 -1.82 -23.35 -7.44
C VAL A 172 -0.85 -23.54 -8.60
N ALA A 173 -0.14 -22.46 -8.97
CA ALA A 173 0.77 -22.46 -10.10
C ALA A 173 1.91 -23.45 -9.87
N LYS A 174 2.32 -24.17 -10.93
CA LYS A 174 3.24 -25.32 -10.82
C LYS A 174 4.56 -24.97 -10.13
N GLU A 175 5.10 -23.78 -10.38
CA GLU A 175 6.35 -23.34 -9.76
C GLU A 175 6.19 -23.06 -8.26
N VAL A 176 5.04 -22.52 -7.83
CA VAL A 176 4.69 -22.37 -6.40
C VAL A 176 4.50 -23.74 -5.76
N GLU A 177 3.76 -24.64 -6.42
CA GLU A 177 3.54 -26.00 -5.96
C GLU A 177 4.87 -26.72 -5.70
N LEU A 178 5.80 -26.67 -6.66
CA LEU A 178 7.12 -27.28 -6.55
C LEU A 178 7.97 -26.64 -5.44
N ALA A 179 7.89 -25.33 -5.25
CA ALA A 179 8.60 -24.65 -4.16
C ALA A 179 8.05 -25.07 -2.78
N ILE A 180 6.73 -25.14 -2.63
CA ILE A 180 6.05 -25.65 -1.43
C ILE A 180 6.47 -27.09 -1.15
N PHE A 181 6.40 -27.95 -2.16
CA PHE A 181 6.77 -29.36 -2.04
C PHE A 181 8.22 -29.54 -1.59
N ARG A 182 9.17 -28.79 -2.18
CA ARG A 182 10.58 -28.81 -1.76
C ARG A 182 10.76 -28.35 -0.31
N CYS A 183 9.95 -27.41 0.16
CA CYS A 183 9.96 -27.02 1.56
C CYS A 183 9.42 -28.15 2.45
N GLN A 184 8.28 -28.76 2.10
CA GLN A 184 7.69 -29.86 2.84
C GLN A 184 8.60 -31.11 2.91
N GLN A 185 9.41 -31.37 1.88
CA GLN A 185 10.39 -32.46 1.92
C GLN A 185 11.58 -32.19 2.86
N THR A 186 11.94 -30.92 3.03
CA THR A 186 13.13 -30.54 3.80
C THR A 186 12.83 -30.31 5.28
N TYR A 187 11.58 -29.96 5.62
CA TYR A 187 11.18 -29.50 6.93
C TYR A 187 9.99 -30.31 7.47
N GLN A 188 9.98 -30.59 8.78
CA GLN A 188 9.02 -31.51 9.40
C GLN A 188 7.60 -30.95 9.48
N SER A 189 7.44 -29.64 9.49
CA SER A 189 6.14 -28.99 9.43
C SER A 189 6.22 -27.62 8.79
N GLU A 190 5.09 -27.05 8.41
CA GLU A 190 5.01 -25.65 8.03
C GLU A 190 5.05 -24.73 9.26
N HIS A 191 5.52 -23.50 9.10
CA HIS A 191 5.21 -22.44 10.04
C HIS A 191 3.71 -22.12 10.00
N ARG A 192 3.19 -21.56 11.10
CA ARG A 192 1.78 -21.42 11.50
C ARG A 192 0.78 -20.84 10.46
N TYR A 193 1.19 -20.46 9.25
CA TYR A 193 0.41 -19.60 8.35
C TYR A 193 -0.06 -20.27 7.05
N ASP A 194 0.10 -21.58 6.85
CA ASP A 194 -0.49 -22.33 5.71
C ASP A 194 -0.31 -21.63 4.34
N MET A 195 0.85 -21.01 4.12
CA MET A 195 1.24 -20.24 2.94
C MET A 195 0.32 -19.07 2.59
N ARG A 196 -0.35 -18.50 3.59
CA ARG A 196 -1.24 -17.35 3.44
C ARG A 196 -0.54 -15.98 3.55
N CYS A 197 0.78 -15.97 3.71
CA CYS A 197 1.54 -14.71 3.82
C CYS A 197 1.54 -13.96 2.48
N ALA A 198 1.75 -12.64 2.52
CA ALA A 198 1.67 -11.81 1.32
C ALA A 198 2.62 -12.24 0.20
N GLU A 199 3.82 -12.74 0.55
CA GLU A 199 4.86 -13.12 -0.41
C GLU A 199 4.48 -14.28 -1.34
N PRO A 200 4.06 -15.45 -0.82
CA PRO A 200 3.62 -16.55 -1.68
C PRO A 200 2.35 -16.23 -2.47
N ILE A 201 1.45 -15.40 -1.94
CA ILE A 201 0.20 -15.01 -2.61
C ILE A 201 0.50 -14.07 -3.78
N ALA A 202 1.38 -13.08 -3.62
CA ALA A 202 1.87 -12.25 -4.73
C ALA A 202 2.56 -13.10 -5.83
N THR A 203 3.30 -14.12 -5.41
CA THR A 203 4.01 -15.04 -6.32
C THR A 203 3.03 -15.90 -7.12
N GLN A 204 2.03 -16.45 -6.45
CA GLN A 204 0.92 -17.19 -7.08
C GLN A 204 0.20 -16.31 -8.10
N GLN A 205 -0.15 -15.08 -7.73
CA GLN A 205 -0.83 -14.13 -8.63
C GLN A 205 0.01 -13.84 -9.88
N TYR A 206 1.32 -13.64 -9.76
CA TYR A 206 2.19 -13.46 -10.95
C TYR A 206 2.11 -14.68 -11.88
N LEU A 207 2.31 -15.88 -11.36
CA LEU A 207 2.43 -17.09 -12.17
C LEU A 207 1.11 -17.53 -12.79
N VAL A 208 -0.02 -17.30 -12.12
CA VAL A 208 -1.36 -17.53 -12.69
C VAL A 208 -1.60 -16.64 -13.90
N ASN A 209 -1.24 -15.36 -13.81
CA ASN A 209 -1.40 -14.41 -14.92
C ASN A 209 -0.31 -14.57 -16.00
N ASN A 210 0.70 -15.41 -15.77
CA ASN A 210 1.82 -15.63 -16.67
C ASN A 210 2.22 -17.12 -16.70
N PRO A 211 1.34 -18.04 -17.13
CA PRO A 211 1.53 -19.48 -16.96
C PRO A 211 2.77 -20.04 -17.70
N ASP A 212 3.20 -19.38 -18.77
CA ASP A 212 4.38 -19.76 -19.57
C ASP A 212 5.68 -19.06 -19.13
N ARG A 213 5.64 -18.30 -18.02
CA ARG A 213 6.80 -17.58 -17.48
C ARG A 213 7.27 -18.24 -16.18
N SER A 214 8.57 -18.17 -15.94
CA SER A 214 9.15 -18.55 -14.66
C SER A 214 9.53 -17.32 -13.85
N ILE A 215 9.40 -17.40 -12.52
CA ILE A 215 9.85 -16.34 -11.62
C ILE A 215 11.26 -16.59 -11.05
N VAL A 216 11.78 -17.82 -11.17
CA VAL A 216 13.10 -18.20 -10.62
C VAL A 216 14.17 -17.19 -11.03
N GLY A 217 14.81 -16.58 -10.02
CA GLY A 217 15.94 -15.65 -10.17
C GLY A 217 15.57 -14.25 -10.69
N GLN A 218 14.32 -14.05 -11.12
CA GLN A 218 13.86 -12.81 -11.71
C GLN A 218 13.16 -11.92 -10.68
N GLY A 219 12.34 -12.53 -9.81
CA GLY A 219 11.53 -11.81 -8.84
C GLY A 219 12.32 -10.94 -7.87
N LYS A 220 11.76 -9.77 -7.55
CA LYS A 220 12.21 -8.84 -6.49
C LYS A 220 11.01 -8.51 -5.61
N ILE A 221 11.13 -8.64 -4.30
CA ILE A 221 9.99 -8.51 -3.40
C ILE A 221 10.28 -7.59 -2.21
N SER A 222 9.29 -6.79 -1.83
CA SER A 222 9.28 -6.03 -0.59
C SER A 222 7.93 -6.19 0.11
N THR A 223 7.94 -6.40 1.41
CA THR A 223 6.72 -6.54 2.22
C THR A 223 6.65 -5.40 3.22
N TYR A 224 5.51 -4.71 3.31
CA TYR A 224 5.25 -3.67 4.31
C TYR A 224 4.06 -4.05 5.18
N GLY A 225 4.13 -3.80 6.48
CA GLY A 225 3.04 -4.14 7.37
C GLY A 225 3.31 -3.84 8.84
N ILE A 226 2.52 -4.48 9.72
CA ILE A 226 2.60 -4.32 11.18
C ILE A 226 3.79 -5.11 11.73
N LEU A 227 4.74 -4.41 12.37
CA LEU A 227 5.93 -5.00 12.99
C LEU A 227 5.62 -5.67 14.33
N ASN A 228 4.67 -5.13 15.08
CA ASN A 228 4.28 -5.64 16.39
C ASN A 228 2.75 -5.80 16.46
N LYS A 229 2.29 -7.04 16.64
CA LYS A 229 0.84 -7.33 16.73
C LYS A 229 0.14 -6.65 17.91
N ASN A 230 0.88 -6.26 18.95
CA ASN A 230 0.36 -5.54 20.11
C ASN A 230 0.28 -4.02 19.87
N ASP A 231 0.87 -3.53 18.79
CA ASP A 231 0.85 -2.12 18.40
C ASP A 231 0.69 -1.99 16.88
N VAL A 232 -0.57 -1.93 16.44
CA VAL A 232 -0.95 -1.79 15.03
C VAL A 232 -0.42 -0.51 14.38
N THR A 233 0.02 0.49 15.17
CA THR A 233 0.62 1.72 14.66
C THR A 233 2.10 1.57 14.33
N ASN A 234 2.75 0.53 14.89
CA ASN A 234 4.13 0.21 14.59
C ASN A 234 4.23 -0.58 13.27
N THR A 235 4.33 0.16 12.17
CA THR A 235 4.46 -0.41 10.82
C THR A 235 5.87 -0.22 10.26
N GLY A 236 6.22 -0.99 9.23
CA GLY A 236 7.49 -0.87 8.52
C GLY A 236 7.68 -2.01 7.52
N ILE A 237 8.83 -1.99 6.85
CA ILE A 237 9.26 -3.12 6.01
C ILE A 237 9.42 -4.37 6.88
N LEU A 238 8.85 -5.48 6.42
CA LEU A 238 8.87 -6.77 7.10
C LEU A 238 9.88 -7.69 6.42
N ASN A 239 10.61 -8.44 7.25
CA ASN A 239 11.30 -9.61 6.74
C ASN A 239 10.29 -10.74 6.51
N PRO A 240 10.47 -11.53 5.44
CA PRO A 240 9.77 -12.79 5.30
C PRO A 240 9.93 -13.61 6.58
N CYS A 241 8.86 -14.26 7.00
CA CYS A 241 8.92 -15.06 8.22
C CYS A 241 9.96 -16.19 8.10
N GLU A 242 10.78 -16.31 9.14
CA GLU A 242 11.90 -17.24 9.19
C GLU A 242 11.45 -18.69 9.42
N SER A 243 12.28 -19.62 8.98
CA SER A 243 12.23 -20.99 9.47
C SER A 243 12.66 -21.04 10.94
N ARG A 244 11.84 -21.60 11.83
CA ARG A 244 12.21 -21.87 13.22
C ARG A 244 11.78 -23.27 13.62
N TYR A 245 12.60 -23.96 14.41
CA TYR A 245 12.28 -25.27 15.01
C TYR A 245 11.86 -26.35 13.99
N GLY A 246 12.61 -26.49 12.89
CA GLY A 246 12.30 -27.48 11.86
C GLY A 246 11.08 -27.13 11.00
N ARG A 247 10.58 -25.89 11.11
CA ARG A 247 9.48 -25.37 10.29
C ARG A 247 10.00 -24.53 9.15
N TRP A 248 9.41 -24.66 7.96
CA TRP A 248 9.70 -23.77 6.84
C TRP A 248 8.79 -22.55 6.87
N GLY A 249 9.25 -21.42 6.31
CA GLY A 249 8.49 -20.18 6.22
C GLY A 249 8.72 -19.46 4.91
N CYS A 250 8.15 -18.25 4.77
CA CYS A 250 8.23 -17.48 3.53
C CYS A 250 9.67 -17.18 3.11
N GLN A 251 10.61 -17.05 4.07
CA GLN A 251 12.03 -16.92 3.74
C GLN A 251 12.54 -18.11 2.92
N VAL A 252 12.26 -19.34 3.37
CA VAL A 252 12.67 -20.55 2.65
C VAL A 252 11.99 -20.63 1.28
N PHE A 253 10.70 -20.29 1.22
CA PHE A 253 9.95 -20.26 -0.03
C PHE A 253 10.57 -19.31 -1.06
N ILE A 254 10.84 -18.05 -0.68
CA ILE A 254 11.45 -17.07 -1.60
C ILE A 254 12.86 -17.49 -2.01
N ASP A 255 13.62 -18.12 -1.11
CA ASP A 255 14.98 -18.60 -1.40
C ASP A 255 14.96 -19.74 -2.43
N LYS A 256 13.96 -20.65 -2.35
CA LYS A 256 13.78 -21.72 -3.35
C LYS A 256 13.43 -21.19 -4.74
N LEU A 257 12.75 -20.05 -4.81
CA LEU A 257 12.44 -19.34 -6.04
C LEU A 257 13.51 -18.29 -6.41
N GLN A 258 14.57 -18.16 -5.62
CA GLN A 258 15.64 -17.15 -5.83
C GLN A 258 15.08 -15.72 -5.98
N ILE A 259 13.97 -15.42 -5.30
CA ILE A 259 13.37 -14.09 -5.28
C ILE A 259 14.20 -13.23 -4.33
N THR A 260 14.67 -12.08 -4.80
CA THR A 260 15.50 -11.19 -3.97
C THR A 260 14.64 -10.25 -3.15
N ARG A 261 14.88 -10.19 -1.84
CA ARG A 261 14.25 -9.18 -0.97
C ARG A 261 14.83 -7.79 -1.23
N VAL A 262 13.99 -6.76 -1.16
CA VAL A 262 14.37 -5.35 -1.24
C VAL A 262 13.88 -4.61 0.02
N GLY A 263 14.73 -3.75 0.58
CA GLY A 263 14.46 -2.99 1.81
C GLY A 263 15.02 -3.65 3.08
N ASN A 264 15.13 -2.87 4.16
CA ASN A 264 15.58 -3.36 5.47
C ASN A 264 14.42 -3.38 6.46
N GLN A 265 14.41 -4.38 7.33
CA GLN A 265 13.36 -4.55 8.33
C GLN A 265 13.22 -3.28 9.20
N GLY A 266 11.98 -2.82 9.36
CA GLY A 266 11.62 -1.65 10.16
C GLY A 266 11.69 -0.33 9.41
N ASP A 267 12.26 -0.30 8.19
CA ASP A 267 12.32 0.92 7.39
C ASP A 267 10.90 1.45 7.08
N LYS A 268 10.76 2.77 7.08
CA LYS A 268 9.53 3.50 6.72
C LYS A 268 9.78 4.38 5.49
N PRO A 269 9.87 3.77 4.29
CA PRO A 269 10.17 4.51 3.07
C PRO A 269 9.11 5.59 2.81
N GLY A 270 9.47 6.67 2.13
CA GLY A 270 8.52 7.69 1.68
C GLY A 270 7.54 7.15 0.64
N LEU A 271 6.65 8.01 0.14
CA LEU A 271 5.80 7.66 -1.01
C LEU A 271 6.66 7.46 -2.26
N PRO A 272 6.25 6.57 -3.20
CA PRO A 272 7.02 6.32 -4.40
C PRO A 272 7.01 7.54 -5.32
N SER A 273 8.12 7.74 -6.04
CA SER A 273 8.24 8.79 -7.05
C SER A 273 7.85 8.33 -8.45
N ILE A 274 7.54 7.04 -8.64
CA ILE A 274 7.12 6.44 -9.91
C ILE A 274 5.62 6.22 -9.92
N GLN A 275 5.02 6.21 -11.11
CA GLN A 275 3.57 6.09 -11.28
C GLN A 275 3.26 4.91 -12.19
N PRO A 276 2.18 4.16 -11.93
CA PRO A 276 1.76 3.08 -12.82
C PRO A 276 1.38 3.65 -14.19
N SER A 277 1.86 3.03 -15.27
CA SER A 277 1.53 3.40 -16.64
C SER A 277 0.29 2.69 -17.15
N GLN A 278 0.04 1.47 -16.66
CA GLN A 278 -1.09 0.64 -17.08
C GLN A 278 -1.52 -0.32 -15.96
N GLY A 279 -2.82 -0.58 -15.87
CA GLY A 279 -3.36 -1.70 -15.08
C GLY A 279 -3.16 -3.04 -15.79
N LEU A 280 -2.73 -4.06 -15.05
CA LEU A 280 -2.66 -5.43 -15.55
C LEU A 280 -3.90 -6.20 -15.10
N GLU A 281 -4.27 -7.23 -15.86
CA GLU A 281 -5.20 -8.24 -15.37
C GLU A 281 -4.62 -8.86 -14.09
N HIS A 282 -5.47 -9.04 -13.09
CA HIS A 282 -5.11 -9.69 -11.84
C HIS A 282 -6.17 -10.72 -11.49
N CYS A 283 -5.88 -11.97 -11.78
CA CYS A 283 -6.59 -13.11 -11.22
C CYS A 283 -5.71 -13.75 -10.14
N PHE A 284 -6.30 -13.99 -8.98
CA PHE A 284 -5.64 -14.74 -7.91
C PHE A 284 -5.98 -16.24 -7.98
N TRP A 285 -7.23 -16.56 -8.33
CA TRP A 285 -7.72 -17.92 -8.60
C TRP A 285 -8.14 -18.03 -10.07
N THR A 286 -7.86 -19.18 -10.70
CA THR A 286 -8.40 -19.60 -12.01
C THR A 286 -9.31 -20.79 -11.84
#